data_AF-A0A4Y2FLX4-F1
#
_entry.id   AF-A0A4Y2FLX4-F1
#
_cell.length_a   1.000
_cell.length_b   1.000
_cell.length_c   1.000
_cell.angle_alpha   90.00
_cell.angle_beta   90.00
_cell.angle_gamma   90.00
#
_symmetry.space_group_name_H-M   'P 1'
#
loop_
_entity.id
_entity.type
_entity.pdbx_description
1 polymer ?
#
loop_
_entity_poly.entity_id
_entity_poly.type
_entity_poly.pdbx_seq_one_letter_code
_entity_poly.pdbx_strand_id
1 'polypeptide(L)'
;MLSDHHKTQRIGAALTFLQRYHHDGDEFLDKIVTGYETWVHYETEETKEQSKQWMHSHSSSRKPVKFKRTFSTKKCVATVFWNRKGVLLAEFMLRGTTITAAS
;
A
#
# COMPACT_ATOMS: atom_id res chain seq x y z
N MET A 1 -11.07 -18.13 5.04
CA MET A 1 -10.54 -19.23 4.20
C MET A 1 -11.14 -19.10 2.80
N LEU A 2 -10.39 -19.33 1.72
CA LEU A 2 -10.93 -19.28 0.35
C LEU A 2 -11.88 -20.48 0.11
N SER A 3 -13.00 -20.22 -0.57
CA SER A 3 -13.90 -21.29 -1.04
C SER A 3 -13.26 -22.10 -2.16
N ASP A 4 -13.75 -23.31 -2.41
CA ASP A 4 -13.23 -24.15 -3.51
C ASP A 4 -13.49 -23.52 -4.88
N HIS A 5 -14.61 -22.82 -5.04
CA HIS A 5 -14.88 -22.04 -6.25
C HIS A 5 -13.81 -20.96 -6.49
N HIS A 6 -13.44 -20.18 -5.47
CA HIS A 6 -12.37 -19.18 -5.58
C HIS A 6 -11.02 -19.82 -5.92
N LYS A 7 -10.71 -21.00 -5.37
CA LYS A 7 -9.48 -21.72 -5.70
C LYS A 7 -9.46 -22.17 -7.16
N THR A 8 -10.56 -22.76 -7.64
CA THR A 8 -10.69 -23.21 -9.03
C THR A 8 -10.55 -22.04 -10.01
N GLN A 9 -11.19 -20.90 -9.72
CA GLN A 9 -11.04 -19.68 -10.54
C GLN A 9 -9.59 -19.19 -10.58
N ARG A 10 -8.92 -19.14 -9.42
CA ARG A 10 -7.51 -18.72 -9.33
C ARG A 10 -6.57 -19.66 -10.11
N ILE A 11 -6.79 -20.97 -10.04
CA ILE A 11 -6.01 -21.96 -10.79
C ILE A 11 -6.21 -21.78 -12.29
N GLY A 12 -7.46 -21.68 -12.75
CA GLY A 12 -7.76 -21.48 -14.18
C GLY A 12 -7.12 -20.21 -14.75
N ALA A 13 -7.22 -19.09 -14.03
CA ALA A 13 -6.57 -17.84 -14.41
C ALA A 13 -5.04 -17.98 -14.44
N ALA A 14 -4.44 -18.56 -13.38
CA ALA A 14 -3.00 -18.72 -13.30
C ALA A 14 -2.44 -19.60 -14.43
N LEU A 15 -3.11 -20.70 -14.77
CA LEU A 15 -2.71 -21.56 -15.90
C LEU A 15 -2.76 -20.81 -17.23
N THR A 16 -3.79 -20.01 -17.45
CA THR A 16 -3.94 -19.19 -18.67
C THR A 16 -2.77 -18.20 -18.80
N PHE A 17 -2.46 -17.46 -17.73
CA PHE A 17 -1.33 -16.53 -17.72
C PHE A 17 0.03 -17.24 -17.86
N LEU A 18 0.20 -18.40 -17.24
CA LEU A 18 1.43 -19.19 -17.34
C LEU A 18 1.67 -19.70 -18.76
N GLN A 19 0.64 -20.20 -19.43
CA GLN A 19 0.71 -20.61 -20.84
C GLN A 19 1.07 -19.43 -21.74
N ARG A 20 0.47 -18.25 -21.49
CA ARG A 20 0.79 -17.05 -22.26
C ARG A 20 2.24 -16.63 -22.06
N TYR A 21 2.73 -16.63 -20.82
CA TYR A 21 4.12 -16.35 -20.51
C TYR A 21 5.08 -17.37 -21.15
N HIS A 22 4.72 -18.65 -21.22
CA HIS A 22 5.54 -19.65 -21.91
C HIS A 22 5.66 -19.39 -23.42
N HIS A 23 4.66 -18.75 -24.04
CA HIS A 23 4.69 -18.41 -25.46
C HIS A 23 5.44 -17.11 -25.74
N ASP A 24 5.15 -16.05 -24.97
CA ASP A 24 5.60 -14.68 -25.24
C ASP A 24 6.81 -14.26 -24.38
N GLY A 25 7.11 -14.99 -23.31
CA GLY A 25 8.17 -14.66 -22.35
C GLY A 25 8.00 -13.28 -21.70
N ASP A 26 9.13 -12.59 -21.53
CA ASP A 26 9.20 -11.27 -20.92
C ASP A 26 8.47 -10.17 -21.72
N GLU A 27 8.30 -10.35 -23.03
CA GLU A 27 7.57 -9.39 -23.88
C GLU A 27 6.11 -9.26 -23.43
N PHE A 28 5.51 -10.35 -22.92
CA PHE A 28 4.18 -10.31 -22.31
C PHE A 28 4.19 -9.49 -21.02
N LEU A 29 5.18 -9.67 -20.15
CA LEU A 29 5.27 -8.95 -18.88
C LEU A 29 5.52 -7.45 -19.09
N ASP A 30 6.31 -7.08 -20.10
CA ASP A 30 6.62 -5.69 -20.44
C ASP A 30 5.39 -4.90 -20.88
N LYS A 31 4.35 -5.58 -21.35
CA LYS A 31 3.08 -4.99 -21.77
C LYS A 31 2.07 -4.83 -20.61
N ILE A 32 2.36 -5.37 -19.43
CA ILE A 32 1.45 -5.27 -18.28
C ILE A 32 1.58 -3.91 -17.60
N VAL A 33 0.48 -3.18 -17.57
CA VAL A 33 0.23 -2.10 -16.62
C VAL A 33 -0.70 -2.65 -15.54
N THR A 34 -0.31 -2.51 -14.28
CA THR A 34 -1.13 -2.87 -13.13
C THR A 34 -1.44 -1.63 -12.31
N GLY A 35 -2.49 -1.69 -11.50
CA GLY A 35 -2.82 -0.62 -10.58
C GLY A 35 -3.52 -1.13 -9.34
N TYR A 36 -3.47 -0.32 -8.29
CA TYR A 36 -4.09 -0.61 -7.00
C TYR A 36 -4.50 0.67 -6.28
N GLU A 37 -5.49 0.56 -5.41
CA GLU A 37 -5.98 1.63 -4.54
C GLU A 37 -5.61 1.32 -3.09
N THR A 38 -4.90 2.22 -2.44
CA THR A 38 -4.46 2.06 -1.05
C THR A 38 -4.81 3.28 -0.19
N TRP A 39 -4.94 3.09 1.11
CA TRP A 39 -5.11 4.20 2.06
C TRP A 39 -3.75 4.74 2.49
N VAL A 40 -3.57 6.05 2.39
CA VAL A 40 -2.37 6.77 2.82
C VAL A 40 -2.73 7.70 3.97
N HIS A 41 -1.98 7.61 5.07
CA HIS A 41 -2.15 8.47 6.24
C HIS A 41 -1.19 9.66 6.16
N TYR A 42 -1.69 10.86 6.46
CA TYR A 42 -0.89 12.10 6.36
C TYR A 42 0.20 12.22 7.44
N GLU A 43 -0.05 11.62 8.60
CA GLU A 43 0.86 11.68 9.74
C GLU A 43 1.05 10.26 10.25
N THR A 44 2.26 9.74 10.08
CA THR A 44 2.71 8.52 10.72
C THR A 44 3.10 8.85 12.16
N GLU A 45 2.62 8.07 13.13
CA GLU A 45 3.04 8.24 14.51
C GLU A 45 4.58 8.14 14.62
N GLU A 46 5.18 8.98 15.44
CA GLU A 46 6.57 8.81 15.82
C GLU A 46 6.73 7.44 16.48
N THR A 47 7.55 6.58 15.89
CA THR A 47 7.75 5.22 16.39
C THR A 47 8.36 5.23 17.80
N LYS A 48 8.20 4.13 18.53
CA LYS A 48 8.85 3.95 19.84
C LYS A 48 10.37 4.15 19.79
N GLU A 49 10.97 3.84 18.63
CA GLU A 49 12.40 4.02 18.35
C GLU A 49 12.76 5.48 18.10
N GLN A 50 11.98 6.20 17.29
CA GLN A 50 12.18 7.63 17.06
C GLN A 50 12.00 8.47 18.33
N SER A 51 11.04 8.09 19.19
CA SER A 51 10.79 8.76 20.48
C SER A 51 11.80 8.44 21.60
N LYS A 52 12.94 7.81 21.28
CA LYS A 52 14.01 7.57 22.26
C LYS A 52 14.74 8.88 22.56
N GLN A 53 14.67 9.31 23.82
CA GLN A 53 15.39 10.47 24.33
C GLN A 53 16.51 10.01 25.26
N TRP A 54 17.70 10.60 25.12
CA TRP A 54 18.82 10.39 26.04
C TRP A 54 18.55 11.13 27.36
N MET A 55 18.73 10.45 28.48
CA MET A 55 18.53 11.01 29.83
C MET A 55 19.80 10.83 30.66
N HIS A 56 20.11 11.81 31.50
CA HIS A 56 21.22 11.70 32.46
C HIS A 56 20.85 10.76 33.62
N SER A 57 21.75 9.82 33.95
CA SER A 57 21.56 8.78 34.97
C SER A 57 21.25 9.29 36.38
N HIS A 58 21.59 10.55 36.68
CA HIS A 58 21.44 11.17 37.99
C HIS A 58 20.38 12.29 38.02
N SER A 59 19.61 12.46 36.95
CA SER A 59 18.54 13.46 36.92
C SER A 59 17.31 12.97 37.69
N SER A 60 16.82 13.79 38.63
CA SER A 60 15.54 13.59 39.34
C SER A 60 14.31 13.95 38.50
N SER A 61 14.47 14.23 37.20
CA SER A 61 13.39 14.64 36.30
C SER A 61 12.41 13.49 35.97
N ARG A 62 11.11 13.83 35.85
CA ARG A 62 10.02 12.91 35.44
C ARG A 62 10.42 12.07 34.22
N LYS A 63 10.08 10.77 34.25
CA LYS A 63 10.25 9.84 33.11
C LYS A 63 9.67 10.47 31.84
N PRO A 64 10.29 10.26 30.65
CA PRO A 64 9.77 10.80 29.40
C PRO A 64 8.30 10.43 29.20
N VAL A 65 7.43 11.43 29.11
CA VAL A 65 6.01 11.22 28.81
C VAL A 65 5.91 10.94 27.32
N LYS A 66 5.65 9.69 26.97
CA LYS A 66 5.37 9.33 25.57
C LYS A 66 3.98 9.86 25.22
N PHE A 67 3.93 10.93 24.45
CA PHE A 67 2.68 11.39 23.85
C PHE A 67 2.30 10.38 22.75
N LYS A 68 1.41 9.42 23.08
CA LYS A 68 0.81 8.54 22.07
C LYS A 68 -0.17 9.36 21.25
N ARG A 69 0.26 9.84 20.10
CA ARG A 69 -0.60 10.53 19.16
C ARG A 69 -1.24 9.46 18.29
N THR A 70 -2.52 9.15 18.49
CA THR A 70 -3.26 8.24 17.59
C THR A 70 -3.12 8.71 16.14
N PHE A 71 -2.96 7.79 15.18
CA PHE A 71 -2.95 8.09 13.75
C PHE A 71 -3.94 9.21 13.43
N SER A 72 -3.47 10.25 12.73
CA SER A 72 -4.37 11.35 12.40
C SER A 72 -5.59 10.79 11.66
N THR A 73 -6.79 11.30 11.98
CA THR A 73 -8.02 10.97 11.23
C THR A 73 -7.92 11.40 9.75
N LYS A 74 -6.83 12.07 9.37
CA LYS A 74 -6.51 12.45 7.99
C LYS A 74 -5.85 11.28 7.28
N LYS A 75 -6.66 10.62 6.43
CA LYS A 75 -6.23 9.68 5.40
C LYS A 75 -6.81 10.09 4.03
N CYS A 76 -6.12 9.75 2.96
CA CYS A 76 -6.62 9.81 1.58
C CYS A 76 -6.50 8.43 0.93
N VAL A 77 -7.29 8.21 -0.12
CA VAL A 77 -7.06 7.08 -1.04
C VAL A 77 -6.02 7.53 -2.05
N ALA A 78 -5.05 6.66 -2.32
CA ALA A 78 -4.12 6.82 -3.43
C ALA A 78 -4.37 5.71 -4.45
N THR A 79 -4.58 6.11 -5.70
CA THR A 79 -4.66 5.19 -6.84
C THR A 79 -3.32 5.24 -7.57
N VAL A 80 -2.66 4.10 -7.69
CA VAL A 80 -1.34 4.01 -8.32
C VAL A 80 -1.39 3.03 -9.47
N PHE A 81 -0.88 3.42 -10.63
CA PHE A 81 -0.63 2.54 -11.77
C PHE A 81 0.87 2.48 -12.07
N TRP A 82 1.38 1.30 -12.38
CA TRP A 82 2.79 1.09 -12.69
C TRP A 82 2.96 -0.07 -13.68
N ASN A 83 4.10 -0.08 -14.36
CA ASN A 83 4.57 -1.20 -15.17
C ASN A 83 5.97 -1.63 -14.70
N ARG A 84 6.63 -2.50 -15.47
CA ARG A 84 7.99 -3.00 -15.16
C ARG A 84 9.04 -1.89 -15.01
N LYS A 85 8.84 -0.72 -15.66
CA LYS A 85 9.78 0.41 -15.66
C LYS A 85 9.58 1.40 -14.52
N GLY A 86 8.40 1.38 -13.89
CA GLY A 86 8.11 2.25 -12.75
C GLY A 86 6.66 2.74 -12.72
N VAL A 87 6.45 3.74 -11.87
CA VAL A 87 5.14 4.38 -11.66
C VAL A 87 4.76 5.20 -12.89
N LEU A 88 3.54 4.98 -13.37
CA LEU A 88 2.95 5.69 -14.51
C LEU A 88 2.00 6.79 -14.02
N LEU A 89 1.21 6.49 -12.98
CA LEU A 89 0.27 7.43 -12.37
C LEU A 89 0.24 7.20 -10.87
N ALA A 90 0.25 8.28 -10.09
CA ALA A 90 -0.07 8.25 -8.67
C ALA A 90 -1.00 9.45 -8.39
N GLU A 91 -2.25 9.15 -8.10
CA GLU A 91 -3.27 10.15 -7.81
C GLU A 91 -3.71 10.03 -6.35
N PHE A 92 -3.70 11.15 -5.62
CA PHE A 92 -4.17 11.23 -4.25
C PHE A 92 -5.55 11.88 -4.22
N MET A 93 -6.57 11.12 -3.87
CA MET A 93 -7.92 11.64 -3.83
C MET A 93 -8.10 12.57 -2.64
N LEU A 94 -8.76 13.70 -2.90
CA LEU A 94 -9.23 14.57 -1.84
C LEU A 94 -10.30 13.87 -1.00
N ARG A 95 -10.50 14.36 0.22
CA ARG A 95 -11.52 13.80 1.10
C ARG A 95 -12.91 14.08 0.55
N GLY A 96 -13.74 13.04 0.45
CA GLY A 96 -15.12 13.14 -0.02
C GLY A 96 -15.32 12.88 -1.52
N THR A 97 -14.24 12.63 -2.28
CA THR A 97 -14.34 12.14 -3.66
C THR A 97 -14.45 10.62 -3.70
N THR A 98 -15.34 10.11 -4.55
CA THR A 98 -15.56 8.68 -4.79
C THR A 98 -15.14 8.36 -6.22
N ILE A 99 -14.47 7.22 -6.43
CA ILE A 99 -14.14 6.74 -7.77
C ILE A 99 -15.43 6.22 -8.40
N THR A 100 -15.93 6.92 -9.41
CA THR A 100 -17.11 6.54 -10.19
C THR A 100 -16.67 6.17 -11.59
N ALA A 101 -17.33 5.17 -12.19
CA ALA A 101 -17.14 4.89 -13.61
C ALA A 101 -17.57 6.11 -14.44
N ALA A 102 -16.80 6.45 -15.48
CA ALA A 102 -17.31 7.32 -16.53
C ALA A 102 -18.39 6.56 -17.31
N SER A 103 -19.53 7.21 -17.54
CA SER A 103 -20.63 6.66 -18.36
C SER A 103 -20.30 6.67 -19.84
#